data_AF-A0A4Q8TD10-F1
#
_entry.id   AF-A0A4Q8TD10-F1
#
_cell.length_a   1.000
_cell.length_b   1.000
_cell.length_c   1.000
_cell.angle_alpha   90.00
_cell.angle_beta   90.00
_cell.angle_gamma   90.00
#
_symmetry.space_group_name_H-M   'P 1'
#
loop_
_entity.id
_entity.type
_entity.pdbx_description
1 polymer ?
#
loop_
_entity_poly.entity_id
_entity_poly.type
_entity_poly.pdbx_seq_one_letter_code
_entity_poly.pdbx_strand_id
1 'polypeptide(L)'
;MRKVLSSAAVVAFIICSTSGCADLDSARTATISQGCQDAISAQNKTWSDKDASETKIKEAEAKGLDACKDLDEWSTAVSYNPGSVGYEELSVEEAANSAYLACSSIDPEHKTPVCDDAAKRGYLDES
;
A
#
# COMPACT_ATOMS: atom_id res chain seq x y z
N MET A 1 -28.34 26.83 39.03
CA MET A 1 -27.31 27.38 39.93
C MET A 1 -25.95 27.16 39.28
N ARG A 2 -25.19 28.24 39.05
CA ARG A 2 -23.79 28.23 38.58
C ARG A 2 -22.85 28.01 39.77
N LYS A 3 -21.80 27.19 39.63
CA LYS A 3 -20.51 27.31 40.34
C LYS A 3 -19.40 26.69 39.45
N VAL A 4 -18.70 27.47 38.63
CA VAL A 4 -17.31 27.97 38.78
C VAL A 4 -16.32 26.99 39.42
N LEU A 5 -15.18 26.75 38.75
CA LEU A 5 -13.85 27.12 39.25
C LEU A 5 -12.83 27.13 38.10
N SER A 6 -12.03 28.19 38.09
CA SER A 6 -10.96 28.52 37.15
C SER A 6 -9.61 28.11 37.74
N SER A 7 -8.61 27.96 36.85
CA SER A 7 -7.18 28.24 37.02
C SER A 7 -6.18 27.07 36.95
N ALA A 8 -5.42 27.11 35.85
CA ALA A 8 -3.95 26.99 35.70
C ALA A 8 -3.18 25.74 36.17
N ALA A 9 -2.46 25.12 35.21
CA ALA A 9 -1.14 24.55 35.45
C ALA A 9 -0.30 24.58 34.15
N VAL A 10 0.86 25.22 34.24
CA VAL A 10 1.94 25.27 33.24
C VAL A 10 2.93 24.14 33.56
N VAL A 11 3.29 23.29 32.59
CA VAL A 11 4.52 22.45 32.58
C VAL A 11 4.85 22.21 31.09
N ALA A 12 5.74 22.97 30.46
CA ALA A 12 7.22 22.86 30.44
C ALA A 12 7.76 21.72 29.56
N PHE A 13 8.42 22.16 28.48
CA PHE A 13 9.43 21.54 27.61
C PHE A 13 10.09 20.23 28.04
N ILE A 14 10.21 19.29 27.09
CA ILE A 14 11.43 18.49 26.90
C ILE A 14 11.79 18.53 25.40
N ILE A 15 12.88 19.25 25.09
CA ILE A 15 13.69 19.00 23.90
C ILE A 15 14.50 17.74 24.21
N CYS A 16 14.22 16.64 23.52
CA CYS A 16 15.18 15.55 23.39
C CYS A 16 15.86 15.72 22.03
N SER A 17 17.08 16.24 22.07
CA SER A 17 18.03 16.15 20.97
C SER A 17 18.39 14.69 20.75
N THR A 18 17.79 14.05 19.76
CA THR A 18 18.35 12.86 19.12
C THR A 18 18.92 13.30 17.78
N SER A 19 20.21 13.60 17.80
CA SER A 19 21.07 13.47 16.64
C SER A 19 20.99 12.04 16.10
N GLY A 20 20.54 11.88 14.86
CA GLY A 20 20.52 10.62 14.12
C GLY A 20 19.11 10.05 13.90
N CYS A 21 18.80 9.73 12.64
CA CYS A 21 17.53 9.20 12.10
C CYS A 21 16.50 10.22 11.58
N ALA A 22 16.94 11.38 11.08
CA ALA A 22 16.13 12.13 10.11
C ALA A 22 16.50 11.67 8.68
N ASP A 23 16.21 10.42 8.30
CA ASP A 23 16.21 9.96 6.88
C ASP A 23 15.75 8.49 6.69
N LEU A 24 14.86 7.96 7.54
CA LEU A 24 14.24 6.64 7.30
C LEU A 24 12.71 6.70 7.24
N ASP A 25 12.08 7.68 7.90
CA ASP A 25 10.62 7.93 7.78
C ASP A 25 10.24 8.69 6.49
N SER A 26 11.24 9.14 5.72
CA SER A 26 11.04 9.60 4.34
C SER A 26 11.13 8.45 3.32
N ALA A 27 11.00 7.20 3.78
CA ALA A 27 10.73 6.07 2.91
C ALA A 27 9.29 6.18 2.38
N ARG A 28 9.15 6.96 1.30
CA ARG A 28 8.17 6.78 0.22
C ARG A 28 6.71 6.57 0.66
N THR A 29 6.05 7.63 1.14
CA THR A 29 4.61 7.73 0.89
C THR A 29 4.42 8.17 -0.55
N ALA A 30 4.43 7.21 -1.49
CA ALA A 30 4.10 7.51 -2.88
C ALA A 30 2.70 8.14 -2.91
N THR A 31 2.53 9.25 -3.63
CA THR A 31 1.20 9.82 -3.83
C THR A 31 0.34 8.82 -4.59
N ILE A 32 -0.68 8.30 -3.91
CA ILE A 32 -1.67 7.39 -4.48
C ILE A 32 -2.71 8.22 -5.22
N SER A 33 -2.79 8.01 -6.54
CA SER A 33 -3.84 8.54 -7.39
C SER A 33 -5.18 7.95 -7.00
N GLN A 34 -6.26 8.70 -7.25
CA GLN A 34 -7.60 8.23 -6.94
C GLN A 34 -7.94 6.92 -7.67
N GLY A 35 -7.48 6.76 -8.92
CA GLY A 35 -7.69 5.55 -9.71
C GLY A 35 -7.05 4.31 -9.08
N CYS A 36 -5.77 4.42 -8.68
CA CYS A 36 -5.08 3.35 -7.98
C CYS A 36 -5.74 3.01 -6.63
N GLN A 37 -6.05 4.03 -5.83
CA GLN A 37 -6.71 3.85 -4.52
C GLN A 37 -8.05 3.11 -4.67
N ASP A 38 -8.88 3.52 -5.62
CA ASP A 38 -10.20 2.92 -5.85
C ASP A 38 -10.08 1.48 -6.35
N ALA A 39 -9.16 1.21 -7.26
CA ALA A 39 -8.91 -0.13 -7.79
C ALA A 39 -8.43 -1.10 -6.69
N ILE A 40 -7.43 -0.71 -5.90
CA ILE A 40 -6.90 -1.53 -4.81
C ILE A 40 -7.93 -1.72 -3.69
N SER A 41 -8.73 -0.69 -3.38
CA SER A 41 -9.84 -0.82 -2.42
C SER A 41 -10.92 -1.80 -2.90
N ALA A 42 -11.21 -1.81 -4.21
CA ALA A 42 -12.17 -2.74 -4.80
C ALA A 42 -11.62 -4.18 -4.87
N GLN A 43 -10.33 -4.34 -5.15
CA GLN A 43 -9.62 -5.61 -5.08
C GLN A 43 -9.67 -6.20 -3.67
N ASN A 44 -9.35 -5.40 -2.64
CA ASN A 44 -9.46 -5.81 -1.24
C ASN A 44 -10.86 -6.30 -0.85
N LYS A 45 -11.91 -5.57 -1.28
CA LYS A 45 -13.30 -5.98 -1.07
C LYS A 45 -13.63 -7.30 -1.78
N THR A 46 -13.10 -7.51 -2.98
CA THR A 46 -13.31 -8.72 -3.77
C THR A 46 -12.64 -9.92 -3.13
N TRP A 47 -11.43 -9.75 -2.60
CA TRP A 47 -10.72 -10.77 -1.82
C TRP A 47 -11.44 -11.13 -0.52
N SER A 48 -12.08 -10.15 0.12
CA SER A 48 -12.86 -10.35 1.35
C SER A 48 -14.24 -10.99 1.12
N ASP A 49 -14.71 -11.02 -0.13
CA ASP A 49 -16.01 -11.57 -0.53
C ASP A 49 -15.90 -13.10 -0.70
N LYS A 50 -16.45 -13.86 0.25
CA LYS A 50 -16.40 -15.33 0.25
C LYS A 50 -17.13 -15.98 -0.94
N ASP A 51 -18.02 -15.23 -1.59
CA ASP A 51 -18.78 -15.69 -2.74
C ASP A 51 -18.15 -15.21 -4.07
N ALA A 52 -17.02 -14.48 -4.02
CA ALA A 52 -16.32 -14.05 -5.22
C ALA A 52 -15.69 -15.25 -5.95
N SER A 53 -16.04 -15.41 -7.23
CA SER A 53 -15.38 -16.36 -8.11
C SER A 53 -13.92 -15.98 -8.35
N GLU A 54 -13.06 -16.96 -8.61
CA GLU A 54 -11.66 -16.75 -9.00
C GLU A 54 -11.50 -15.75 -10.15
N THR A 55 -12.35 -15.82 -11.18
CA THR A 55 -12.34 -14.88 -12.31
C THR A 55 -12.52 -13.43 -11.85
N LYS A 56 -13.44 -13.18 -10.91
CA LYS A 56 -13.72 -11.84 -10.37
C LYS A 56 -12.53 -11.31 -9.56
N ILE A 57 -11.85 -12.19 -8.82
CA ILE A 57 -10.62 -11.86 -8.09
C ILE A 57 -9.53 -11.45 -9.08
N LYS A 58 -9.26 -12.28 -10.10
CA LYS A 58 -8.26 -11.99 -11.14
C LYS A 58 -8.54 -10.71 -11.92
N GLU A 59 -9.81 -10.45 -12.24
CA GLU A 59 -10.22 -9.18 -12.88
C GLU A 59 -9.96 -7.96 -11.99
N ALA A 60 -10.15 -8.10 -10.68
CA ALA A 60 -9.89 -7.02 -9.73
C ALA A 60 -8.38 -6.77 -9.56
N GLU A 61 -7.57 -7.84 -9.51
CA GLU A 61 -6.11 -7.77 -9.49
C GLU A 61 -5.55 -7.12 -10.75
N ALA A 62 -6.04 -7.50 -11.93
CA ALA A 62 -5.62 -6.89 -13.20
C ALA A 62 -5.90 -5.38 -13.22
N LYS A 63 -7.07 -4.95 -12.70
CA LYS A 63 -7.41 -3.53 -12.58
C LYS A 63 -6.50 -2.80 -11.59
N GLY A 64 -6.13 -3.44 -10.48
CA GLY A 64 -5.18 -2.89 -9.51
C GLY A 64 -3.80 -2.65 -10.13
N LEU A 65 -3.30 -3.61 -10.91
CA LEU A 65 -2.01 -3.51 -11.59
C LEU A 65 -2.01 -2.46 -12.71
N ASP A 66 -3.12 -2.30 -13.44
CA ASP A 66 -3.24 -1.33 -14.54
C ASP A 66 -3.49 0.11 -14.09
N ALA A 67 -4.25 0.30 -12.99
CA ALA A 67 -4.66 1.62 -12.53
C ALA A 67 -3.57 2.39 -11.75
N CYS A 68 -2.61 1.67 -11.16
CA CYS A 68 -1.47 2.27 -10.47
C CYS A 68 -0.34 2.56 -11.47
N LYS A 69 0.35 3.69 -11.30
CA LYS A 69 1.31 4.17 -12.31
C LYS A 69 2.66 3.43 -12.29
N ASP A 70 3.03 2.86 -11.14
CA ASP A 70 4.32 2.23 -10.87
C ASP A 70 4.26 1.34 -9.62
N LEU A 71 5.35 0.61 -9.34
CA LEU A 71 5.45 -0.30 -8.20
C LEU A 71 5.38 0.43 -6.85
N ASP A 72 5.92 1.65 -6.74
CA ASP A 72 5.92 2.40 -5.48
C ASP A 72 4.49 2.82 -5.10
N GLU A 73 3.70 3.29 -6.06
CA GLU A 73 2.29 3.64 -5.84
C GLU A 73 1.46 2.41 -5.47
N TRP A 74 1.62 1.31 -6.21
CA TRP A 74 0.90 0.07 -5.96
C TRP A 74 1.24 -0.52 -4.59
N SER A 75 2.53 -0.64 -4.26
CA SER A 75 2.97 -1.18 -2.96
C SER A 75 2.54 -0.30 -1.78
N THR A 76 2.54 1.02 -1.94
CA THR A 76 1.98 1.93 -0.93
C THR A 76 0.48 1.70 -0.75
N ALA A 77 -0.29 1.62 -1.85
CA ALA A 77 -1.73 1.39 -1.79
C ALA A 77 -2.09 0.02 -1.19
N VAL A 78 -1.31 -1.01 -1.51
CA VAL A 78 -1.43 -2.37 -0.96
C VAL A 78 -1.08 -2.39 0.52
N SER A 79 -0.05 -1.66 0.98
CA SER A 79 0.27 -1.58 2.42
C SER A 79 -0.87 -1.00 3.27
N TYR A 80 -1.69 -0.12 2.69
CA TYR A 80 -2.92 0.38 3.32
C TYR A 80 -4.14 -0.52 3.14
N ASN A 81 -4.07 -1.50 2.23
CA ASN A 81 -5.13 -2.46 1.92
C ASN A 81 -4.54 -3.87 1.75
N PRO A 82 -3.88 -4.44 2.78
CA PRO A 82 -3.10 -5.68 2.64
C PRO A 82 -3.94 -6.88 2.19
N GLY A 83 -5.25 -6.88 2.50
CA GLY A 83 -6.17 -7.92 2.05
C GLY A 83 -6.40 -7.94 0.53
N SER A 84 -5.99 -6.89 -0.20
CA SER A 84 -5.99 -6.90 -1.67
C SER A 84 -5.08 -7.97 -2.26
N VAL A 85 -4.09 -8.46 -1.50
CA VAL A 85 -3.20 -9.55 -1.89
C VAL A 85 -3.27 -10.73 -0.91
N GLY A 86 -4.34 -10.79 -0.11
CA GLY A 86 -4.60 -11.92 0.80
C GLY A 86 -3.86 -11.88 2.14
N TYR A 87 -3.33 -10.73 2.55
CA TYR A 87 -2.62 -10.56 3.83
C TYR A 87 -3.44 -9.71 4.82
N GLU A 88 -3.25 -9.92 6.12
CA GLU A 88 -3.88 -9.08 7.15
C GLU A 88 -3.12 -7.76 7.35
N GLU A 89 -1.79 -7.82 7.24
CA GLU A 89 -0.87 -6.69 7.37
C GLU A 89 0.31 -6.87 6.41
N LEU A 90 0.78 -5.78 5.82
CA LEU A 90 1.98 -5.72 4.98
C LEU A 90 2.65 -4.35 5.15
N SER A 91 3.97 -4.35 5.32
CA SER A 91 4.78 -3.16 5.06
C SER A 91 4.81 -2.84 3.56
N VAL A 92 5.23 -1.61 3.20
CA VAL A 92 5.41 -1.22 1.79
C VAL A 92 6.43 -2.12 1.08
N GLU A 93 7.49 -2.53 1.78
CA GLU A 93 8.51 -3.42 1.20
C GLU A 93 7.98 -4.83 0.96
N GLU A 94 7.26 -5.40 1.93
CA GLU A 94 6.61 -6.71 1.75
C GLU A 94 5.55 -6.65 0.65
N ALA A 95 4.79 -5.55 0.57
CA ALA A 95 3.86 -5.30 -0.52
C ALA A 95 4.60 -5.28 -1.86
N ALA A 96 5.68 -4.51 -2.02
CA ALA A 96 6.47 -4.48 -3.24
C ALA A 96 7.01 -5.87 -3.62
N ASN A 97 7.48 -6.64 -2.63
CA ASN A 97 7.93 -8.01 -2.85
C ASN A 97 6.78 -8.95 -3.24
N SER A 98 5.53 -8.68 -2.87
CA SER A 98 4.38 -9.49 -3.31
C SER A 98 4.01 -9.29 -4.79
N ALA A 99 4.59 -8.29 -5.46
CA ALA A 99 4.31 -8.00 -6.86
C ALA A 99 4.65 -9.19 -7.79
N TYR A 100 5.64 -10.04 -7.46
CA TYR A 100 5.95 -11.22 -8.28
C TYR A 100 4.76 -12.17 -8.42
N LEU A 101 3.97 -12.36 -7.35
CA LEU A 101 2.79 -13.23 -7.38
C LEU A 101 1.71 -12.65 -8.27
N ALA A 102 1.43 -11.35 -8.12
CA ALA A 102 0.41 -10.67 -8.90
C ALA A 102 0.81 -10.62 -10.39
N CYS A 103 2.05 -10.25 -10.70
CA CYS A 103 2.53 -10.14 -12.08
C CYS A 103 2.66 -11.50 -12.78
N SER A 104 3.23 -12.52 -12.13
CA SER A 104 3.36 -13.86 -12.75
C SER A 104 2.00 -14.51 -13.05
N SER A 105 0.99 -14.26 -12.21
CA SER A 105 -0.35 -14.84 -12.35
C SER A 105 -1.23 -14.07 -13.34
N ILE A 106 -1.18 -12.75 -13.32
CA ILE A 106 -2.17 -11.88 -13.99
C ILE A 106 -1.59 -11.20 -15.24
N ASP A 107 -0.31 -10.85 -15.22
CA ASP A 107 0.35 -10.09 -16.29
C ASP A 107 1.79 -10.60 -16.54
N PRO A 108 1.95 -11.87 -16.99
CA PRO A 108 3.26 -12.49 -17.19
C PRO A 108 4.08 -11.87 -18.32
N GLU A 109 3.45 -11.04 -19.16
CA GLU A 109 4.13 -10.27 -20.21
C GLU A 109 4.52 -8.86 -19.73
N HIS A 110 4.27 -8.53 -18.46
CA HIS A 110 4.62 -7.27 -17.80
C HIS A 110 4.12 -6.03 -18.55
N LYS A 111 2.86 -6.05 -19.01
CA LYS A 111 2.26 -4.96 -19.80
C LYS A 111 1.69 -3.83 -18.97
N THR A 112 1.26 -4.14 -17.75
CA THR A 112 0.73 -3.16 -16.80
C THR A 112 1.87 -2.28 -16.28
N PRO A 113 1.59 -1.01 -15.93
CA PRO A 113 2.64 -0.10 -15.45
C PRO A 113 3.37 -0.63 -14.22
N VAL A 114 2.65 -1.30 -13.30
CA VAL A 114 3.22 -1.91 -12.10
C VAL A 114 4.18 -3.04 -12.45
N CYS A 115 3.79 -3.98 -13.31
CA CYS A 115 4.63 -5.13 -13.64
C CYS A 115 5.82 -4.75 -14.52
N ASP A 116 5.67 -3.80 -15.44
CA ASP A 116 6.79 -3.25 -16.22
C ASP A 116 7.83 -2.59 -15.31
N ASP A 117 7.40 -1.77 -14.35
CA ASP A 117 8.29 -1.13 -13.38
C ASP A 117 8.93 -2.15 -12.41
N ALA A 118 8.17 -3.14 -11.95
CA ALA A 118 8.69 -4.23 -11.12
C ALA A 118 9.76 -5.06 -11.85
N ALA A 119 9.54 -5.40 -13.13
CA ALA A 119 10.51 -6.09 -13.97
C ALA A 119 11.81 -5.29 -14.11
N LYS A 120 11.69 -4.00 -14.45
CA LYS A 120 12.85 -3.08 -14.60
C LYS A 120 13.69 -2.95 -13.33
N ARG A 121 13.07 -3.14 -12.17
CA ARG A 121 13.68 -3.06 -10.84
C ARG A 121 14.16 -4.41 -10.30
N GLY A 122 13.92 -5.52 -11.02
CA GLY A 122 14.36 -6.86 -10.62
C GLY A 122 13.47 -7.54 -9.56
N TYR A 123 12.24 -7.08 -9.36
CA TYR A 123 11.29 -7.71 -8.44
C TYR A 123 10.63 -8.98 -9.02
N LEU A 124 10.73 -9.17 -10.34
CA LEU A 124 10.09 -10.28 -11.06
C LEU A 124 11.08 -11.35 -11.56
N ASP A 125 12.38 -11.13 -11.36
CA ASP A 125 13.39 -12.11 -11.71
C ASP A 125 13.40 -13.20 -10.62
N GLU A 126 12.75 -14.33 -10.91
CA GLU A 126 12.82 -15.52 -10.07
C GLU A 126 14.29 -15.97 -9.95
N SER A 127 14.79 -16.03 -8.72
CA SER A 127 16.04 -16.74 -8.38
C SER A 127 15.74 -18.20 -8.07
#